data_AF-A0A1U9ZXW8-F1
#
_entry.id   AF-A0A1U9ZXW8-F1
#
_cell.length_a   1.000
_cell.length_b   1.000
_cell.length_c   1.000
_cell.angle_alpha   90.00
_cell.angle_beta   90.00
_cell.angle_gamma   90.00
#
_symmetry.space_group_name_H-M   'P 1'
#
loop_
_entity.id
_entity.type
_entity.pdbx_description
1 polymer ?
#
loop_
_entity_poly.entity_id
_entity_poly.type
_entity_poly.pdbx_seq_one_letter_code
_entity_poly.pdbx_strand_id
1 'polypeptide(L)' 'MPTREYLTEAWRKAAQSESGGCVWVRLSDGRVEVVGSSPTGDGPDLAGPVNRFAPHEWRVFLAGVRTSSRFDLPVSMSA' A
#
# COMPACT_ATOMS: atom_id res chain seq x y z
N MET A 1 27.29 -7.95 5.99
CA MET A 1 26.38 -8.56 5.00
C MET A 1 24.96 -8.29 5.47
N PRO A 2 24.18 -7.35 4.91
CA PRO A 2 22.81 -7.19 5.38
C PRO A 2 21.96 -8.31 4.77
N THR A 3 21.28 -9.04 5.64
CA THR A 3 20.34 -10.11 5.35
C THR A 3 19.31 -9.60 4.35
N ARG A 4 19.39 -10.10 3.12
CA ARG A 4 18.43 -9.85 2.05
C ARG A 4 17.14 -10.55 2.50
N GLU A 5 16.33 -9.85 3.30
CA GLU A 5 14.93 -10.24 3.47
C GLU A 5 14.42 -10.42 2.05
N TYR A 6 14.12 -11.67 1.69
CA TYR A 6 13.52 -11.99 0.41
C TYR A 6 12.26 -11.15 0.35
N LEU A 7 12.33 -10.09 -0.44
CA LEU A 7 11.23 -9.19 -0.68
C LEU A 7 10.15 -10.06 -1.31
N THR A 8 9.22 -10.53 -0.50
CA THR A 8 8.34 -11.63 -0.89
C THR A 8 7.43 -11.14 -2.01
N GLU A 9 7.37 -11.89 -3.11
CA GLU A 9 6.37 -11.67 -4.17
C GLU A 9 4.93 -11.93 -3.67
N ALA A 10 4.81 -12.54 -2.49
CA ALA A 10 3.54 -12.72 -1.79
C ALA A 10 2.96 -11.38 -1.33
N TRP A 11 1.65 -11.24 -1.51
CA TRP A 11 0.88 -10.12 -0.99
C TRP A 11 0.83 -10.12 0.53
N ARG A 12 1.01 -8.94 1.12
CA ARG A 12 0.94 -8.71 2.56
C ARG A 12 -0.09 -7.64 2.87
N LYS A 13 -1.00 -7.93 3.79
CA LYS A 13 -2.00 -6.99 4.29
C LYS A 13 -1.32 -5.94 5.17
N ALA A 14 -1.68 -4.68 5.03
CA ALA A 14 -1.20 -3.62 5.90
C ALA A 14 -1.72 -3.82 7.33
N ALA A 15 -0.79 -3.79 8.31
CA ALA A 15 -1.04 -4.17 9.69
C ALA A 15 -2.09 -3.32 10.44
N GLN A 16 -2.33 -2.09 9.98
CA GLN A 16 -3.25 -1.13 10.60
C GLN A 16 -4.58 -1.01 9.83
N SER A 17 -4.95 -2.04 9.07
CA SER A 17 -6.20 -2.01 8.32
C SER A 17 -7.37 -2.53 9.16
N GLU A 18 -8.37 -1.69 9.40
CA GLU A 18 -9.67 -2.12 9.93
C GLU A 18 -10.50 -2.85 8.87
N SER A 19 -11.59 -3.50 9.29
CA SER A 19 -12.52 -4.20 8.41
C SER A 19 -13.13 -3.24 7.39
N GLY A 20 -12.93 -3.52 6.09
CA GLY A 20 -13.68 -2.88 5.00
C GLY A 20 -12.89 -1.96 4.05
N GLY A 21 -11.57 -1.79 4.26
CA GLY A 21 -10.78 -0.86 3.43
C GLY A 21 -9.28 -1.11 3.48
N CYS A 22 -8.86 -2.37 3.54
CA CYS A 22 -7.46 -2.71 3.74
C CYS A 22 -6.63 -2.54 2.47
N VAL A 23 -5.36 -2.26 2.66
CA VAL A 23 -4.37 -2.19 1.57
C VAL A 23 -3.48 -3.43 1.63
N TRP A 24 -3.20 -3.99 0.45
CA TRP A 24 -2.27 -5.08 0.26
C TRP A 24 -1.06 -4.60 -0.54
N VAL A 25 0.12 -5.05 -0.13
CA VAL A 25 1.39 -4.64 -0.72
C VAL A 25 2.22 -5.87 -1.06
N ARG A 26 2.87 -5.87 -2.21
CA ARG A 26 3.94 -6.83 -2.55
C ARG A 26 5.12 -6.15 -3.23
N LEU A 27 6.23 -6.86 -3.31
CA LEU A 27 7.37 -6.50 -4.14
C LEU A 27 7.44 -7.45 -5.32
N SER A 28 7.35 -6.93 -6.53
CA SER A 28 7.38 -7.72 -7.77
C SER A 28 8.14 -6.95 -8.84
N ASP A 29 9.06 -7.62 -9.53
CA ASP A 29 9.89 -7.03 -10.59
C ASP A 29 10.57 -5.70 -10.18
N GLY A 30 11.12 -5.67 -8.96
CA GLY A 30 11.80 -4.49 -8.41
C GLY A 30 10.88 -3.29 -8.11
N ARG A 31 9.56 -3.45 -8.21
CA ARG A 31 8.56 -2.42 -7.90
C ARG A 31 7.73 -2.81 -6.67
N VAL A 32 7.22 -1.79 -5.99
CA VAL A 32 6.21 -1.94 -4.94
C VAL A 32 4.85 -1.86 -5.62
N GLU A 33 4.05 -2.90 -5.48
CA GLU A 33 2.67 -2.92 -5.95
C GLU A 33 1.71 -2.79 -4.78
N VAL A 34 0.68 -1.98 -4.94
CA VAL A 34 -0.31 -1.65 -3.92
C VAL A 34 -1.71 -1.77 -4.48
N VAL A 35 -2.57 -2.56 -3.83
CA VAL A 35 -3.97 -2.79 -4.20
C VAL A 35 -4.88 -2.72 -2.97
N GLY A 36 -6.18 -2.53 -3.20
CA GLY A 36 -7.19 -2.67 -2.15
C GLY A 36 -7.46 -4.13 -1.79
N SER A 37 -8.34 -4.34 -0.81
CA SER A 37 -8.91 -5.66 -0.52
C SER A 37 -9.92 -6.09 -1.58
N SER A 38 -10.02 -7.40 -1.82
CA SER A 38 -11.12 -8.03 -2.55
C SER A 38 -12.47 -7.73 -1.89
N PRO A 39 -13.60 -7.91 -2.60
CA PRO A 39 -14.94 -7.70 -2.03
C PRO A 39 -15.23 -8.54 -0.77
N THR A 40 -14.57 -9.70 -0.60
CA THR A 40 -14.72 -10.54 0.60
C THR A 40 -13.77 -10.13 1.74
N GLY A 41 -12.76 -9.31 1.46
CA GLY A 41 -11.80 -8.82 2.46
C GLY A 41 -10.64 -9.77 2.77
N ASP A 42 -10.65 -10.99 2.21
CA ASP A 42 -9.71 -12.06 2.53
C ASP A 42 -8.39 -12.00 1.76
N GLY A 43 -8.30 -11.11 0.77
CA GLY A 43 -7.13 -11.03 -0.11
C GLY A 43 -7.03 -9.71 -0.87
N PRO A 44 -5.98 -9.54 -1.68
CA PRO A 44 -5.83 -8.41 -2.59
C PRO A 44 -6.91 -8.45 -3.69
N ASP A 45 -7.44 -7.29 -4.06
CA ASP A 45 -8.23 -7.12 -5.28
C ASP A 45 -7.30 -7.05 -6.48
N LEU A 46 -7.20 -8.15 -7.23
CA LEU A 46 -6.38 -8.24 -8.45
C LEU A 46 -7.15 -7.84 -9.72
N ALA A 47 -8.47 -7.65 -9.61
CA ALA A 47 -9.28 -7.16 -10.73
C ALA A 47 -9.32 -5.61 -10.75
N GLY A 48 -9.10 -4.99 -9.59
CA GLY A 48 -8.98 -3.55 -9.43
C GLY A 48 -7.65 -2.95 -9.90
N PRO A 49 -7.51 -1.61 -9.80
CA PRO A 49 -6.30 -0.91 -10.22
C PRO A 49 -5.10 -1.24 -9.32
N VAL A 50 -3.95 -1.54 -9.95
CA VAL A 50 -2.67 -1.78 -9.27
C VAL A 50 -1.83 -0.51 -9.31
N ASN A 51 -1.60 0.09 -8.14
CA ASN A 51 -0.65 1.19 -8.02
C ASN A 51 0.77 0.63 -7.96
N ARG A 52 1.68 1.16 -8.80
CA ARG A 52 3.06 0.69 -8.89
C ARG A 52 4.03 1.81 -8.60
N PHE A 53 4.97 1.56 -7.70
CA PHE A 53 6.01 2.51 -7.31
C PHE A 53 7.39 1.91 -7.54
N ALA A 54 8.33 2.71 -8.05
CA ALA A 54 9.74 2.42 -7.91
C ALA A 54 10.15 2.48 -6.42
N PRO A 55 11.22 1.79 -6.01
CA PRO A 55 11.64 1.76 -4.60
C PRO A 55 11.94 3.14 -3.99
N HIS A 56 12.39 4.10 -4.80
CA HIS A 56 12.66 5.45 -4.34
C HIS A 56 11.37 6.27 -4.14
N GLU A 57 10.40 6.15 -5.05
CA GLU A 57 9.08 6.79 -4.95
C GLU A 57 8.34 6.30 -3.71
N TRP A 58 8.37 4.99 -3.45
CA TRP A 58 7.77 4.40 -2.26
C TRP A 58 8.39 4.94 -0.97
N ARG A 59 9.72 5.11 -0.93
CA ARG A 59 10.40 5.71 0.24
C ARG A 59 9.97 7.16 0.47
N VAL A 60 9.85 7.95 -0.59
CA VAL A 60 9.38 9.34 -0.50
C VAL A 60 7.93 9.40 -0.03
N PHE A 61 7.05 8.54 -0.58
CA PHE A 61 5.67 8.42 -0.14
C PHE A 61 5.56 8.10 1.36
N LEU A 62 6.28 7.07 1.82
CA LEU A 62 6.28 6.69 3.24
C LEU A 62 6.86 7.77 4.15
N ALA A 63 7.88 8.50 3.71
CA ALA A 63 8.39 9.66 4.43
C ALA A 63 7.30 10.73 4.57
N GLY A 64 6.58 11.03 3.48
CA GLY A 64 5.42 11.92 3.49
C GLY A 64 4.35 11.49 4.50
N VAL A 65 3.94 10.21 4.48
CA VAL A 65 2.95 9.64 5.43
C VAL A 65 3.41 9.76 6.89
N ARG A 66 4.69 9.50 7.18
CA ARG A 66 5.22 9.51 8.55
C ARG A 66 5.46 10.90 9.11
N THR A 67 5.88 11.84 8.26
CA THR A 67 6.27 13.19 8.69
C THR A 67 5.10 14.16 8.68
N SER A 68 3.99 13.82 8.03
CA SER A 68 2.91 14.77 7.77
C SER A 68 1.58 14.33 8.38
N SER A 69 0.87 15.27 9.01
CA SER A 69 -0.61 15.27 9.07
C SER A 69 -1.26 15.50 7.69
N ARG A 70 -0.44 15.86 6.70
CA ARG A 70 -0.76 16.45 5.38
C ARG A 70 -1.31 15.49 4.32
N PHE A 71 -1.57 14.23 4.66
CA PHE A 71 -2.68 13.52 4.00
C PHE A 71 -3.97 13.94 4.70
N ASP A 72 -4.21 15.25 4.77
CA ASP A 72 -5.50 15.75 5.18
C ASP A 72 -6.47 15.30 4.07
N LEU A 73 -7.46 14.49 4.44
CA LEU A 73 -8.65 14.34 3.61
C LEU A 73 -9.07 15.78 3.24
N PRO A 74 -9.30 16.11 1.96
CA PRO A 74 -9.93 17.39 1.66
C PRO A 74 -11.17 17.46 2.54
N VAL A 75 -11.22 18.46 3.42
CA VAL A 75 -12.36 18.67 4.31
C VAL A 75 -13.57 18.65 3.38
N SER A 76 -14.41 17.62 3.52
CA SER A 76 -15.52 17.39 2.61
C SER A 76 -16.22 18.71 2.34
N MET A 77 -16.31 19.13 1.07
CA MET A 77 -17.28 20.15 0.71
C MET A 77 -18.65 19.53 1.00
N SER A 78 -19.17 19.80 2.19
CA SER A 78 -20.55 19.54 2.55
C SER A 78 -21.42 20.29 1.54
N ALA A 79 -22.17 19.53 0.74
CA ALA A 79 -23.34 20.04 0.03
C ALA A 79 -24.52 20.12 1.00
#